data_AF-A0A0C2YJH0-F1
#
_entry.id   AF-A0A0C2YJH0-F1
#
_cell.length_a   1.000
_cell.length_b   1.000
_cell.length_c   1.000
_cell.angle_alpha   90.00
_cell.angle_beta   90.00
_cell.angle_gamma   90.00
#
_symmetry.space_group_name_H-M   'P 1'
#
loop_
_entity.id
_entity.type
_entity.pdbx_description
1 polymer ?
#
loop_
_entity_poly.entity_id
_entity_poly.type
_entity_poly.pdbx_seq_one_letter_code
_entity_poly.pdbx_strand_id
1 'polypeptide(L)'
;MATLAELLIQALESRLLAINFDIAASTVWVWDYLLTFQLERELVWTSKWNFIKVLFLLQRYLPLFDTAFLTLYHQNQRNADPGICHILYRAQAWGWLIGTISSEMLLTLRAWAVWHRPMFLTITLPILFTLAFGTCFVLNIIFDQYLQISPVPFPQFPGCFVTGASSFVSVNYMVALAWDTLVLILIMIPGIRAYYAGGSSTLMKTVYRDGVNYYLYLAALSILNVTAIQHFTPGSKFLMISMERVFHSVLASRVLLHIRHQATNNNWTVGLTDVQSNQVSDTTLFDKNSRARKTVSTLP
;
A
#
# COMPACT_ATOMS: atom_id res chain seq x y z
N MET A 1 -4.34 -38.84 -20.42
CA MET A 1 -3.93 -37.76 -21.35
C MET A 1 -5.13 -36.85 -21.49
N ALA A 2 -5.06 -35.63 -20.96
CA ALA A 2 -6.15 -34.68 -21.16
C ALA A 2 -6.25 -34.35 -22.65
N THR A 3 -7.47 -34.28 -23.18
CA THR A 3 -7.65 -33.88 -24.57
C THR A 3 -7.30 -32.39 -24.73
N LEU A 4 -6.90 -31.98 -25.93
CA LEU A 4 -6.64 -30.56 -26.23
C LEU A 4 -7.83 -29.66 -25.82
N ALA A 5 -9.05 -30.18 -25.96
CA ALA A 5 -10.28 -29.51 -25.56
C ALA A 5 -10.36 -29.28 -24.04
N GLU A 6 -10.00 -30.27 -23.21
CA GLU A 6 -10.02 -30.14 -21.75
C GLU A 6 -9.01 -29.09 -21.26
N LEU A 7 -7.81 -29.05 -21.85
CA LEU A 7 -6.80 -28.03 -21.53
C LEU A 7 -7.27 -26.61 -21.90
N LEU A 8 -7.97 -26.49 -23.02
CA LEU A 8 -8.55 -25.22 -23.49
C LEU A 8 -9.66 -24.72 -22.56
N ILE A 9 -10.55 -25.62 -22.14
CA ILE A 9 -11.64 -25.30 -21.20
C ILE A 9 -11.05 -24.83 -19.86
N GLN A 10 -10.07 -25.56 -19.32
CA GLN A 10 -9.43 -25.18 -18.05
C GLN A 10 -8.71 -23.83 -18.13
N ALA A 11 -8.05 -23.54 -19.26
CA ALA A 11 -7.41 -22.24 -19.50
C ALA A 11 -8.44 -21.10 -19.61
N LEU A 12 -9.60 -21.34 -20.22
CA LEU A 12 -10.67 -20.36 -20.32
C LEU A 12 -11.34 -20.09 -18.97
N GLU A 13 -11.60 -21.13 -18.18
CA GLU A 13 -12.19 -21.01 -16.84
C GLU A 13 -11.29 -20.23 -15.89
N SER A 14 -10.00 -20.61 -15.82
CA SER A 14 -9.02 -19.91 -14.98
C SER A 14 -8.88 -18.44 -15.36
N ARG A 15 -8.97 -18.13 -16.65
CA ARG A 15 -8.96 -16.76 -17.15
C ARG A 15 -10.23 -15.98 -16.79
N LEU A 16 -11.41 -16.58 -16.96
CA LEU A 16 -12.67 -15.94 -16.61
C LEU A 16 -12.68 -15.60 -15.11
N LEU A 17 -12.17 -16.50 -14.28
CA LEU A 17 -11.96 -16.23 -12.85
C LEU A 17 -11.05 -15.00 -12.67
N ALA A 18 -9.90 -14.93 -13.31
CA ALA A 18 -8.98 -13.78 -13.18
C ALA A 18 -9.65 -12.45 -13.52
N ILE A 19 -10.34 -12.40 -14.67
CA ILE A 19 -11.07 -11.20 -15.11
C ILE A 19 -12.13 -10.80 -14.06
N ASN A 20 -12.88 -11.77 -13.52
CA ASN A 20 -13.90 -11.49 -12.52
C ASN A 20 -13.29 -10.93 -11.22
N PHE A 21 -12.16 -11.48 -10.76
CA PHE A 21 -11.44 -10.96 -9.59
C PHE A 21 -10.91 -9.55 -9.82
N ASP A 22 -10.38 -9.26 -11.01
CA ASP A 22 -9.87 -7.93 -11.36
C ASP A 22 -10.99 -6.87 -11.47
N ILE A 23 -12.13 -7.24 -12.07
CA ILE A 23 -13.32 -6.39 -12.12
C ILE A 23 -13.86 -6.16 -10.70
N ALA A 24 -13.91 -7.20 -9.86
CA ALA A 24 -14.34 -7.08 -8.48
C ALA A 24 -13.41 -6.14 -7.68
N ALA A 25 -12.09 -6.32 -7.80
CA ALA A 25 -11.10 -5.45 -7.15
C ALA A 25 -11.25 -3.99 -7.62
N SER A 26 -11.37 -3.77 -8.92
CA SER A 26 -11.59 -2.43 -9.50
C SER A 26 -12.88 -1.80 -8.97
N THR A 27 -13.96 -2.58 -8.88
CA THR A 27 -15.25 -2.12 -8.36
C THR A 27 -15.15 -1.75 -6.89
N VAL A 28 -14.48 -2.56 -6.07
CA VAL A 28 -14.22 -2.27 -4.65
C VAL A 28 -13.45 -0.97 -4.49
N TRP A 29 -12.42 -0.75 -5.31
CA TRP A 29 -11.65 0.50 -5.28
C TRP A 29 -12.52 1.71 -5.65
N VAL A 30 -13.30 1.64 -6.73
CA VAL A 30 -14.20 2.73 -7.14
C VAL A 30 -15.24 3.01 -6.06
N TRP A 31 -15.84 1.96 -5.49
CA TRP A 31 -16.80 2.07 -4.41
C TRP A 31 -16.20 2.78 -3.18
N ASP A 32 -15.01 2.36 -2.78
CA ASP A 32 -14.30 2.98 -1.67
C ASP A 32 -13.95 4.45 -1.94
N TYR A 33 -13.52 4.75 -3.17
CA TYR A 33 -13.23 6.11 -3.62
C TYR A 33 -14.45 7.01 -3.45
N LEU A 34 -15.60 6.60 -3.99
CA LEU A 34 -16.84 7.38 -3.91
C LEU A 34 -17.28 7.63 -2.47
N LEU A 35 -17.19 6.61 -1.60
CA LEU A 35 -17.58 6.74 -0.20
C LEU A 35 -16.70 7.68 0.61
N THR A 36 -15.43 7.79 0.27
CA THR A 36 -14.44 8.55 1.06
C THR A 36 -14.04 9.87 0.40
N PHE A 37 -14.52 10.16 -0.82
CA PHE A 37 -14.18 11.34 -1.59
C PHE A 37 -14.42 12.66 -0.83
N GLN A 38 -15.54 12.77 -0.12
CA GLN A 38 -15.85 13.96 0.67
C GLN A 38 -14.79 14.21 1.75
N LEU A 39 -14.46 13.17 2.53
CA LEU A 39 -13.45 13.22 3.58
C LEU A 39 -12.06 13.52 3.00
N GLU A 40 -11.74 12.92 1.85
CA GLU A 40 -10.49 13.17 1.16
C GLU A 40 -10.36 14.64 0.75
N ARG A 41 -11.42 15.20 0.15
CA ARG A 41 -11.47 16.62 -0.26
C ARG A 41 -11.23 17.55 0.93
N GLU A 42 -11.89 17.28 2.06
CA GLU A 42 -11.79 18.14 3.24
C GLU A 42 -10.47 17.99 4.00
N LEU A 43 -9.90 16.79 4.09
CA LEU A 43 -8.77 16.48 4.98
C LEU A 43 -7.41 16.36 4.27
N VAL A 44 -7.40 16.11 2.96
CA VAL A 44 -6.17 15.86 2.19
C VAL A 44 -5.94 16.98 1.18
N TRP A 45 -6.95 17.35 0.40
CA TRP A 45 -6.80 18.34 -0.67
C TRP A 45 -6.52 19.75 -0.13
N THR A 46 -7.20 20.16 0.94
CA THR A 46 -6.99 21.44 1.65
C THR A 46 -5.65 21.50 2.42
N SER A 47 -5.06 20.36 2.73
CA SER A 47 -3.83 20.27 3.52
C SER A 47 -2.59 20.70 2.71
N LYS A 48 -1.59 21.28 3.39
CA LYS A 48 -0.30 21.65 2.78
C LYS A 48 0.39 20.42 2.17
N TRP A 49 1.17 20.64 1.12
CA TRP A 49 1.99 19.59 0.52
C TRP A 49 3.07 19.12 1.50
N ASN A 50 3.09 17.82 1.77
CA ASN A 50 4.09 17.16 2.59
C ASN A 50 4.31 15.72 2.11
N PHE A 51 5.33 15.06 2.65
CA PHE A 51 5.68 13.69 2.28
C PHE A 51 4.53 12.69 2.45
N ILE A 52 3.76 12.78 3.55
CA ILE A 52 2.62 11.90 3.82
C ILE A 52 1.50 12.10 2.78
N LYS A 53 1.24 13.34 2.35
CA LYS A 53 0.25 13.66 1.32
C LYS A 53 0.68 13.06 -0.03
N VAL A 54 1.97 13.13 -0.38
CA VAL A 54 2.49 12.51 -1.62
C VAL A 54 2.31 11.00 -1.57
N LEU A 55 2.73 10.34 -0.48
CA LEU A 55 2.54 8.90 -0.31
C LEU A 55 1.07 8.50 -0.39
N PHE A 56 0.20 9.24 0.29
CA PHE A 56 -1.24 9.01 0.27
C PHE A 56 -1.80 9.10 -1.14
N LEU A 57 -1.49 10.15 -1.90
CA LEU A 57 -1.98 10.30 -3.27
C LEU A 57 -1.44 9.19 -4.18
N LEU A 58 -0.16 8.86 -4.05
CA LEU A 58 0.47 7.80 -4.85
C LEU A 58 -0.23 6.44 -4.62
N GLN A 59 -0.37 6.01 -3.36
CA GLN A 59 -1.04 4.74 -3.06
C GLN A 59 -2.54 4.76 -3.36
N ARG A 60 -3.21 5.93 -3.28
CA ARG A 60 -4.66 6.07 -3.49
C ARG A 60 -5.04 5.92 -4.96
N TYR A 61 -4.29 6.59 -5.84
CA TYR A 61 -4.65 6.74 -7.25
C TYR A 61 -3.96 5.74 -8.17
N LEU A 62 -2.86 5.10 -7.75
CA LEU A 62 -2.22 4.06 -8.57
C LEU A 62 -3.15 2.88 -8.93
N PRO A 63 -4.03 2.36 -8.05
CA PRO A 63 -4.95 1.28 -8.41
C PRO A 63 -5.89 1.60 -9.58
N LEU A 64 -6.24 2.89 -9.78
CA LEU A 64 -7.01 3.32 -10.94
C LEU A 64 -6.25 3.05 -12.25
N PHE A 65 -4.93 3.28 -12.23
CA PHE A 65 -4.09 3.08 -13.39
C PHE A 65 -3.67 1.62 -13.55
N ASP A 66 -3.08 1.03 -12.51
CA ASP A 66 -2.50 -0.31 -12.58
C ASP A 66 -3.55 -1.43 -12.62
N THR A 67 -4.64 -1.30 -11.85
CA THR A 67 -5.63 -2.37 -11.65
C THR A 67 -6.86 -2.14 -12.51
N ALA A 68 -7.44 -0.93 -12.50
CA ALA A 68 -8.66 -0.68 -13.27
C ALA A 68 -8.37 -0.42 -14.77
N PHE A 69 -7.36 0.38 -15.11
CA PHE A 69 -7.08 0.70 -16.51
C PHE A 69 -6.21 -0.37 -17.20
N LEU A 70 -4.99 -0.60 -16.72
CA LEU A 70 -4.03 -1.47 -17.41
C LEU A 70 -4.49 -2.93 -17.48
N THR A 71 -5.10 -3.45 -16.41
CA THR A 71 -5.61 -4.84 -16.38
C THR A 71 -6.73 -5.04 -17.39
N LEU A 72 -7.77 -4.22 -17.33
CA LEU A 72 -8.90 -4.31 -18.25
C LEU A 72 -8.46 -4.04 -19.70
N TYR A 73 -7.49 -3.15 -19.90
CA TYR A 73 -6.96 -2.86 -21.22
C TYR A 73 -6.25 -4.07 -21.83
N HIS A 74 -5.28 -4.67 -21.13
CA HIS A 74 -4.55 -5.82 -21.66
C HIS A 74 -5.43 -7.08 -21.79
N GLN A 75 -6.48 -7.21 -20.98
CA GLN A 75 -7.43 -8.33 -21.07
C GLN A 75 -8.35 -8.24 -22.29
N ASN A 76 -8.67 -7.03 -22.74
CA ASN A 76 -9.57 -6.76 -23.88
C ASN A 76 -8.85 -6.53 -25.21
N GLN A 77 -7.52 -6.54 -25.22
CA GLN A 77 -6.73 -6.38 -26.44
C GLN A 77 -7.06 -7.45 -27.48
N ARG A 78 -7.41 -7.06 -28.71
CA ARG A 78 -7.58 -8.00 -29.83
C ARG A 78 -6.35 -7.92 -30.73
N ASN A 79 -5.74 -9.05 -31.06
CA ASN A 79 -4.53 -9.13 -31.89
C ASN A 79 -3.38 -8.26 -31.36
N ALA A 80 -3.13 -8.27 -30.05
CA ALA A 80 -2.02 -7.50 -29.50
C ALA A 80 -0.67 -8.07 -29.96
N ASP A 81 0.20 -7.15 -30.40
CA ASP A 81 1.62 -7.42 -30.58
C ASP A 81 2.23 -7.85 -29.23
N PRO A 82 3.05 -8.93 -29.19
CA PRO A 82 3.68 -9.39 -27.95
C PRO A 82 4.48 -8.29 -27.23
N GLY A 83 5.09 -7.35 -27.97
CA GLY A 83 5.82 -6.23 -27.40
C GLY A 83 4.93 -5.28 -26.58
N ILE A 84 3.72 -4.99 -27.08
CA ILE A 84 2.73 -4.18 -26.36
C ILE A 84 2.28 -4.90 -25.08
N CYS A 85 1.99 -6.20 -25.15
CA CYS A 85 1.64 -6.99 -23.99
C CYS A 85 2.73 -6.96 -22.91
N HIS A 86 4.01 -7.08 -23.31
CA HIS A 86 5.14 -6.97 -22.39
C HIS A 86 5.20 -5.61 -21.69
N ILE A 87 5.01 -4.51 -22.44
CA ILE A 87 5.02 -3.17 -21.86
C ILE A 87 3.87 -3.00 -20.86
N LEU A 88 2.67 -3.49 -21.18
CA LEU A 88 1.49 -3.38 -20.31
C LEU A 88 1.65 -4.17 -19.01
N TYR A 89 2.09 -5.43 -19.08
CA TYR A 89 2.34 -6.24 -17.89
C TYR A 89 3.46 -5.66 -17.03
N ARG A 90 4.51 -5.15 -17.66
CA ARG A 90 5.61 -4.48 -16.97
C ARG A 90 5.09 -3.24 -16.24
N ALA A 91 4.37 -2.35 -16.94
CA ALA A 91 3.79 -1.16 -16.33
C ALA A 91 2.86 -1.50 -15.16
N GLN A 92 2.06 -2.57 -15.28
CA GLN A 92 1.21 -3.07 -14.22
C GLN A 92 2.02 -3.57 -13.01
N ALA A 93 3.02 -4.43 -13.23
CA ALA A 93 3.85 -4.99 -12.17
C ALA A 93 4.61 -3.91 -11.38
N TRP A 94 5.15 -2.91 -12.07
CA TRP A 94 5.81 -1.76 -11.44
C TRP A 94 4.83 -0.87 -10.69
N GLY A 95 3.64 -0.61 -11.26
CA GLY A 95 2.57 0.14 -10.59
C GLY A 95 2.13 -0.53 -9.29
N TRP A 96 1.94 -1.84 -9.33
CA TRP A 96 1.62 -2.67 -8.16
C TRP A 96 2.70 -2.55 -7.09
N LEU A 97 3.96 -2.78 -7.46
CA LEU A 97 5.08 -2.72 -6.51
C LEU A 97 5.20 -1.33 -5.86
N ILE A 98 5.22 -0.26 -6.66
CA ILE A 98 5.41 1.10 -6.16
C ILE A 98 4.27 1.48 -5.21
N GLY A 99 3.03 1.17 -5.56
CA GLY A 99 1.92 1.53 -4.71
C GLY A 99 1.81 0.66 -3.45
N THR A 100 2.22 -0.61 -3.49
CA THR A 100 2.28 -1.45 -2.28
C THR A 100 3.34 -0.90 -1.34
N ILE A 101 4.55 -0.61 -1.83
CA ILE A 101 5.62 0.06 -1.06
C ILE A 101 5.11 1.37 -0.44
N SER A 102 4.35 2.16 -1.20
CA SER A 102 3.79 3.43 -0.72
C SER A 102 2.77 3.24 0.41
N SER A 103 1.93 2.20 0.31
CA SER A 103 0.95 1.82 1.34
C SER A 103 1.66 1.34 2.60
N GLU A 104 2.65 0.47 2.44
CA GLU A 104 3.46 -0.08 3.54
C GLU A 104 4.26 1.00 4.26
N MET A 105 4.83 1.95 3.52
CA MET A 105 5.51 3.11 4.10
C MET A 105 4.54 3.93 4.97
N LEU A 106 3.32 4.17 4.48
CA LEU A 106 2.30 4.93 5.23
C LEU A 106 1.93 4.22 6.55
N LEU A 107 1.71 2.91 6.49
CA LEU A 107 1.39 2.08 7.66
C LEU A 107 2.58 2.00 8.64
N THR A 108 3.81 1.94 8.13
CA THR A 108 5.03 1.94 8.94
C THR A 108 5.23 3.27 9.67
N LEU A 109 5.04 4.40 8.97
CA LEU A 109 5.12 5.74 9.57
C LEU A 109 4.10 5.92 10.69
N ARG A 110 2.91 5.33 10.53
CA ARG A 110 1.90 5.29 11.60
C ARG A 110 2.42 4.54 12.82
N ALA A 111 2.99 3.35 12.66
CA ALA A 111 3.56 2.60 13.77
C ALA A 111 4.67 3.36 14.49
N TRP A 112 5.56 4.01 13.73
CA TRP A 112 6.58 4.88 14.27
C TRP A 112 6.01 6.06 15.09
N ALA A 113 4.94 6.69 14.60
CA ALA A 113 4.29 7.81 15.29
C ALA A 113 3.61 7.36 16.61
N VAL A 114 2.97 6.19 16.64
CA VAL A 114 2.32 5.64 17.84
C VAL A 114 3.33 5.37 18.96
N TRP A 115 4.58 5.05 18.63
CA TRP A 115 5.65 4.85 19.60
C TRP A 115 6.26 6.15 20.16
N HIS A 116 5.73 7.32 19.78
CA HIS A 116 6.32 8.62 20.13
C HIS A 116 7.75 8.81 19.61
N ARG A 117 8.07 8.22 18.44
CA ARG A 117 9.30 8.47 17.67
C ARG A 117 10.62 8.19 18.43
N PRO A 118 10.81 7.01 19.05
CA PRO A 118 12.07 6.70 19.72
C PRO A 118 13.18 6.57 18.68
N MET A 119 14.37 7.09 18.99
CA MET A 119 15.52 7.08 18.07
C MET A 119 15.85 5.69 17.53
N PHE A 120 15.68 4.64 18.34
CA PHE A 120 15.86 3.26 17.92
C PHE A 120 14.98 2.90 16.71
N LEU A 121 13.67 3.21 16.74
CA LEU A 121 12.77 2.91 15.62
C LEU A 121 13.01 3.85 14.43
N THR A 122 13.39 5.10 14.68
CA THR A 122 13.74 6.07 13.64
C THR A 122 14.92 5.60 12.77
N ILE A 123 15.85 4.83 13.33
CA ILE A 123 17.01 4.29 12.60
C ILE A 123 16.74 2.87 12.08
N THR A 124 16.18 1.99 12.90
CA THR A 124 16.02 0.57 12.53
C THR A 124 14.92 0.34 11.48
N LEU A 125 13.78 1.04 11.55
CA LEU A 125 12.69 0.83 10.59
C LEU A 125 13.08 1.16 9.15
N PRO A 126 13.71 2.31 8.84
CA PRO A 126 14.12 2.60 7.47
C PRO A 126 15.15 1.59 6.93
N ILE A 127 16.10 1.15 7.75
CA ILE A 127 17.09 0.13 7.35
C ILE A 127 16.38 -1.18 7.00
N LEU A 128 15.51 -1.68 7.87
CA LEU A 128 14.77 -2.91 7.61
C LEU A 128 13.83 -2.77 6.41
N PHE A 129 13.16 -1.62 6.25
CA PHE A 129 12.27 -1.35 5.13
C PHE A 129 13.03 -1.38 3.81
N THR A 130 14.18 -0.71 3.74
CA THR A 130 15.01 -0.68 2.52
C THR A 130 15.57 -2.05 2.17
N LEU A 131 15.96 -2.87 3.15
CA LEU A 131 16.39 -4.25 2.90
C LEU A 131 15.25 -5.14 2.38
N ALA A 132 14.09 -5.07 3.04
CA ALA A 132 12.91 -5.87 2.68
C ALA A 132 12.40 -5.50 1.28
N PHE A 133 12.04 -4.24 1.07
CA PHE A 133 11.46 -3.80 -0.21
C PHE A 133 12.50 -3.59 -1.31
N GLY A 134 13.77 -3.37 -0.96
CA GLY A 134 14.89 -3.44 -1.92
C GLY A 134 15.04 -4.84 -2.50
N THR A 135 14.86 -5.88 -1.69
CA THR A 135 14.80 -7.26 -2.18
C THR A 135 13.62 -7.46 -3.13
N CYS A 136 12.42 -6.97 -2.77
CA CYS A 136 11.25 -7.04 -3.66
C CYS A 136 11.47 -6.33 -4.99
N PHE A 137 12.15 -5.18 -4.99
CA PHE A 137 12.51 -4.44 -6.19
C PHE A 137 13.43 -5.23 -7.12
N VAL A 138 14.48 -5.84 -6.58
CA VAL A 138 15.40 -6.69 -7.35
C VAL A 138 14.68 -7.93 -7.91
N LEU A 139 13.83 -8.58 -7.10
CA LEU A 139 13.06 -9.73 -7.56
C LEU A 139 12.05 -9.37 -8.66
N ASN A 140 11.50 -8.15 -8.65
CA ASN A 140 10.62 -7.66 -9.71
C ASN A 140 11.38 -7.42 -11.02
N ILE A 141 12.61 -6.89 -10.97
CA ILE A 141 13.49 -6.78 -12.16
C ILE A 141 13.78 -8.17 -12.74
N ILE A 142 14.10 -9.13 -11.89
CA ILE A 142 14.35 -10.52 -12.31
C ILE A 142 13.07 -11.11 -12.92
N PHE A 143 11.91 -10.89 -12.29
CA PHE A 143 10.63 -11.33 -12.82
C PHE A 143 10.37 -10.80 -14.24
N ASP A 144 10.61 -9.52 -14.49
CA ASP A 144 10.47 -8.90 -15.82
C ASP A 144 11.34 -9.62 -16.89
N GLN A 145 12.53 -10.07 -16.52
CA GLN A 145 13.46 -10.76 -17.45
C GLN A 145 13.00 -12.19 -17.80
N TYR A 146 12.32 -12.86 -16.88
CA TYR A 146 11.84 -14.24 -17.05
C TYR A 146 10.35 -14.34 -17.42
N LEU A 147 9.67 -13.20 -17.57
CA LEU A 147 8.29 -13.16 -18.02
C LEU A 147 8.23 -13.58 -19.49
N GLN A 148 7.47 -14.62 -19.79
CA GLN A 148 7.24 -15.11 -21.15
C GLN A 148 5.78 -14.86 -21.52
N ILE A 149 5.58 -14.07 -22.57
CA ILE A 149 4.26 -13.77 -23.13
C ILE A 149 4.18 -14.36 -24.52
N SER A 150 3.13 -15.14 -24.78
CA SER A 150 2.84 -15.66 -26.11
C SER A 150 1.66 -14.90 -26.71
N PRO A 151 1.66 -14.68 -28.04
CA PRO A 151 0.42 -14.33 -28.74
C PRO A 151 -0.63 -15.43 -28.54
N VAL A 152 -1.88 -15.02 -28.65
CA VAL A 152 -3.05 -15.90 -28.47
C VAL A 152 -2.97 -17.09 -29.43
N PRO A 153 -3.15 -18.34 -28.96
CA PRO A 153 -3.21 -19.51 -29.84
C PRO A 153 -4.41 -19.49 -30.79
N PHE A 154 -5.46 -18.71 -30.47
CA PHE A 154 -6.62 -18.51 -31.34
C PHE A 154 -6.98 -17.02 -31.45
N PRO A 155 -7.11 -16.46 -32.67
CA PRO A 155 -7.41 -15.04 -32.88
C PRO A 155 -8.80 -14.60 -32.41
N GLN A 156 -9.66 -15.56 -32.03
CA GLN A 156 -11.02 -15.32 -31.54
C GLN A 156 -11.05 -14.93 -30.06
N PHE A 157 -9.99 -15.21 -29.30
CA PHE A 157 -9.90 -14.81 -27.90
C PHE A 157 -9.08 -13.51 -27.78
N PRO A 158 -9.64 -12.41 -27.26
CA PRO A 158 -8.84 -11.22 -26.93
C PRO A 158 -7.86 -11.55 -25.79
N GLY A 159 -6.84 -10.74 -25.53
CA GLY A 159 -6.02 -10.76 -24.32
C GLY A 159 -4.57 -11.19 -24.52
N CYS A 160 -3.73 -10.76 -23.58
CA CYS A 160 -2.33 -11.18 -23.46
C CYS A 160 -2.22 -12.46 -22.59
N PHE A 161 -1.42 -13.44 -23.02
CA PHE A 161 -1.28 -14.72 -22.32
C PHE A 161 0.13 -14.89 -21.74
N VAL A 162 0.21 -15.04 -20.42
CA VAL A 162 1.46 -15.38 -19.72
C VAL A 162 1.66 -16.89 -19.80
N THR A 163 2.68 -17.33 -20.54
CA THR A 163 3.00 -18.75 -20.73
C THR A 163 4.05 -19.26 -19.76
N GLY A 164 4.83 -18.36 -19.19
CA GLY A 164 5.86 -18.68 -18.21
C GLY A 164 6.19 -17.46 -17.36
N ALA A 165 6.28 -17.67 -16.06
CA ALA A 165 6.70 -16.64 -15.11
C ALA A 165 7.43 -17.32 -13.96
N SER A 166 8.41 -16.62 -13.37
CA SER A 166 9.14 -17.15 -12.23
C SER A 166 8.27 -17.12 -10.96
N SER A 167 8.39 -18.15 -10.13
CA SER A 167 7.68 -18.21 -8.83
C SER A 167 8.27 -17.24 -7.79
N PHE A 168 9.26 -16.40 -8.15
CA PHE A 168 9.86 -15.41 -7.24
C PHE A 168 8.83 -14.40 -6.70
N VAL A 169 7.72 -14.23 -7.41
CA VAL A 169 6.58 -13.43 -6.95
C VAL A 169 6.09 -13.86 -5.56
N SER A 170 6.11 -15.16 -5.22
CA SER A 170 5.69 -15.59 -3.87
C SER A 170 6.61 -15.08 -2.77
N VAL A 171 7.90 -14.85 -3.07
CA VAL A 171 8.85 -14.28 -2.11
C VAL A 171 8.47 -12.85 -1.75
N ASN A 172 7.98 -12.05 -2.72
CA ASN A 172 7.49 -10.70 -2.44
C ASN A 172 6.33 -10.71 -1.44
N TYR A 173 5.38 -11.65 -1.58
CA TYR A 173 4.26 -11.80 -0.65
C TYR A 173 4.68 -12.35 0.72
N MET A 174 5.71 -13.21 0.78
CA MET A 174 6.29 -13.61 2.06
C MET A 174 6.96 -12.44 2.79
N VAL A 175 7.67 -11.58 2.06
CA VAL A 175 8.27 -10.36 2.62
C VAL A 175 7.19 -9.39 3.09
N ALA A 176 6.13 -9.18 2.29
CA ALA A 176 4.98 -8.37 2.67
C ALA A 176 4.31 -8.90 3.94
N LEU A 177 4.02 -10.20 4.01
CA LEU A 177 3.45 -10.85 5.19
C LEU A 177 4.31 -10.66 6.44
N ALA A 178 5.63 -10.84 6.31
CA ALA A 178 6.56 -10.65 7.42
C ALA A 178 6.57 -9.18 7.88
N TRP A 179 6.50 -8.24 6.94
CA TRP A 179 6.43 -6.81 7.23
C TRP A 179 5.12 -6.43 7.93
N ASP A 180 3.98 -6.88 7.41
CA ASP A 180 2.66 -6.66 8.01
C ASP A 180 2.61 -7.19 9.45
N THR A 181 3.16 -8.38 9.66
CA THR A 181 3.25 -9.00 10.99
C THR A 181 4.13 -8.17 11.94
N LEU A 182 5.27 -7.68 11.46
CA LEU A 182 6.15 -6.81 12.24
C LEU A 182 5.43 -5.52 12.64
N VAL A 183 4.80 -4.84 11.69
CA VAL A 183 4.09 -3.57 11.92
C VAL A 183 2.88 -3.78 12.84
N LEU A 184 2.16 -4.90 12.68
CA LEU A 184 1.06 -5.28 13.57
C LEU A 184 1.54 -5.46 15.01
N ILE A 185 2.65 -6.19 15.23
CA ILE A 185 3.24 -6.37 16.56
C ILE A 185 3.63 -5.00 17.15
N LEU A 186 4.26 -4.15 16.35
CA LEU A 186 4.64 -2.80 16.77
C LEU A 186 3.42 -1.95 17.15
N ILE A 187 2.31 -2.02 16.44
CA ILE A 187 1.08 -1.28 16.81
C ILE A 187 0.41 -1.88 18.06
N MET A 188 0.45 -3.21 18.22
CA MET A 188 -0.24 -3.91 19.29
C MET A 188 0.36 -3.65 20.67
N ILE A 189 1.69 -3.61 20.79
CA ILE A 189 2.40 -3.37 22.07
C ILE A 189 1.93 -2.07 22.78
N PRO A 190 2.01 -0.87 22.17
CA PRO A 190 1.56 0.37 22.80
C PRO A 190 0.04 0.39 23.00
N GLY A 191 -0.74 -0.24 22.13
CA GLY A 191 -2.19 -0.37 22.30
C GLY A 191 -2.56 -1.17 23.56
N ILE A 192 -1.90 -2.30 23.78
CA ILE A 192 -2.08 -3.13 24.98
C ILE A 192 -1.59 -2.38 26.24
N ARG A 193 -0.43 -1.72 26.19
CA ARG A 193 0.08 -0.91 27.31
C ARG A 193 -0.89 0.19 27.71
N ALA A 194 -1.47 0.90 26.74
CA ALA A 194 -2.46 1.93 27.00
C ALA A 194 -3.75 1.37 27.61
N TYR A 195 -4.17 0.17 27.18
CA TYR A 195 -5.32 -0.52 27.76
C TYR A 195 -5.09 -0.89 29.23
N TYR A 196 -3.93 -1.47 29.56
CA TYR A 196 -3.59 -1.83 30.94
C TYR A 196 -3.35 -0.62 31.86
N ALA A 197 -2.89 0.51 31.32
CA ALA A 197 -2.70 1.75 32.07
C ALA A 197 -4.03 2.46 32.45
N GLY A 198 -5.19 1.82 32.26
CA GLY A 198 -6.50 2.40 32.55
C GLY A 198 -7.02 3.32 31.46
N GLY A 199 -6.44 3.29 30.26
CA GLY A 199 -6.93 4.02 29.09
C GLY A 199 -8.27 3.46 28.61
N SER A 200 -9.36 3.87 29.26
CA SER A 200 -10.72 3.38 28.99
C SER A 200 -11.48 4.21 27.95
N SER A 201 -10.82 5.08 27.19
CA SER A 201 -11.54 5.87 26.19
C SER A 201 -12.05 4.95 25.07
N THR A 202 -13.35 5.06 24.77
CA THR A 202 -14.01 4.39 23.65
C THR A 202 -13.26 4.61 22.32
N LEU A 203 -12.61 5.77 22.21
CA LEU A 203 -11.75 6.15 21.09
C LEU A 203 -10.51 5.26 20.97
N MET A 204 -9.79 5.02 22.06
CA MET A 204 -8.59 4.17 22.06
C MET A 204 -8.93 2.75 21.62
N LYS A 205 -10.00 2.20 22.19
CA LYS A 205 -10.48 0.86 21.82
C LYS A 205 -10.85 0.77 20.35
N THR A 206 -11.54 1.78 19.82
CA THR A 206 -11.98 1.77 18.41
C THR A 206 -10.81 1.93 17.45
N VAL A 207 -9.90 2.88 17.69
CA VAL A 207 -8.76 3.16 16.81
C VAL A 207 -7.77 1.98 16.75
N TYR A 208 -7.50 1.33 17.89
CA TYR A 208 -6.64 0.15 17.91
C TYR A 208 -7.32 -1.09 17.36
N ARG A 209 -8.59 -1.34 17.71
CA ARG A 209 -9.34 -2.51 17.18
C ARG A 209 -9.47 -2.42 15.67
N ASP A 210 -9.94 -1.28 15.17
CA ASP A 210 -10.17 -1.08 13.75
C ASP A 210 -8.82 -1.04 13.01
N GLY A 211 -7.78 -0.44 13.63
CA GLY A 211 -6.41 -0.44 13.13
C GLY A 211 -5.79 -1.83 12.99
N VAL A 212 -5.96 -2.70 13.99
CA VAL A 212 -5.43 -4.08 14.01
C VAL A 212 -6.13 -4.95 12.96
N ASN A 213 -7.44 -4.82 12.81
CA ASN A 213 -8.20 -5.58 11.82
C ASN A 213 -7.66 -5.39 10.40
N TYR A 214 -7.18 -4.19 10.06
CA TYR A 214 -6.61 -3.92 8.75
C TYR A 214 -5.35 -4.74 8.46
N TYR A 215 -4.40 -4.79 9.40
CA TYR A 215 -3.19 -5.61 9.24
C TYR A 215 -3.52 -7.11 9.22
N LEU A 216 -4.53 -7.55 9.97
CA LEU A 216 -5.00 -8.94 9.92
C LEU A 216 -5.57 -9.30 8.54
N TYR A 217 -6.33 -8.40 7.91
CA TYR A 217 -6.83 -8.61 6.55
C TYR A 217 -5.70 -8.66 5.51
N LEU A 218 -4.70 -7.77 5.62
CA LEU A 218 -3.54 -7.78 4.72
C LEU A 218 -2.70 -9.05 4.88
N ALA A 219 -2.45 -9.49 6.12
CA ALA A 219 -1.75 -10.74 6.39
C ALA A 219 -2.52 -11.95 5.83
N ALA A 220 -3.84 -11.99 5.98
CA ALA A 220 -4.66 -13.05 5.42
C ALA A 220 -4.61 -13.09 3.88
N LEU A 221 -4.67 -11.92 3.23
CA LEU A 221 -4.56 -11.82 1.77
C LEU A 221 -3.17 -12.25 1.27
N SER A 222 -2.11 -11.84 1.97
CA SER A 222 -0.73 -12.27 1.67
C SER A 222 -0.58 -13.79 1.75
N ILE A 223 -1.14 -14.43 2.79
CA ILE A 223 -1.13 -15.91 2.92
C ILE A 223 -1.88 -16.55 1.75
N LEU A 224 -3.04 -16.01 1.38
CA LEU A 224 -3.83 -16.52 0.26
C LEU A 224 -3.09 -16.37 -1.08
N ASN A 225 -2.37 -15.26 -1.29
CA ASN A 225 -1.52 -15.09 -2.47
C ASN A 225 -0.34 -16.06 -2.50
N VAL A 226 0.36 -16.27 -1.37
CA VAL A 226 1.43 -17.26 -1.28
C VAL A 226 0.93 -18.66 -1.61
N THR A 227 -0.21 -19.07 -1.03
CA THR A 227 -0.79 -20.40 -1.28
C THR A 227 -1.27 -20.56 -2.72
N ALA A 228 -1.91 -19.55 -3.30
CA ALA A 228 -2.33 -19.55 -4.70
C ALA A 228 -1.13 -19.71 -5.66
N ILE A 229 -0.04 -18.96 -5.46
CA ILE A 229 1.13 -19.02 -6.35
C ILE A 229 1.83 -20.39 -6.30
N GLN A 230 1.89 -21.00 -5.11
CA GLN A 230 2.61 -22.27 -4.90
C GLN A 230 1.80 -23.50 -5.31
N HIS A 231 0.48 -23.48 -5.08
CA HIS A 231 -0.36 -24.68 -5.23
C HIS A 231 -1.29 -24.64 -6.45
N PHE A 232 -1.63 -23.46 -6.98
CA PHE A 232 -2.62 -23.39 -8.07
C PHE A 232 -1.96 -23.56 -9.43
N THR A 233 -2.77 -23.96 -10.42
CA THR A 233 -2.35 -24.08 -11.82
C THR A 233 -1.91 -22.72 -12.38
N PRO A 234 -0.96 -22.66 -13.35
CA PRO A 234 -0.40 -21.41 -13.88
C PRO A 234 -1.42 -20.32 -14.24
N GLY A 235 -2.58 -20.69 -14.78
CA GLY A 235 -3.65 -19.74 -15.15
C GLY A 235 -4.38 -19.09 -13.96
N SER A 236 -4.27 -19.66 -12.75
CA SER A 236 -4.97 -19.18 -11.55
C SER A 236 -4.02 -18.73 -10.43
N LYS A 237 -2.70 -18.72 -10.66
CA LYS A 237 -1.70 -18.33 -9.64
C LYS A 237 -1.79 -16.88 -9.18
N PHE A 238 -2.31 -16.00 -10.03
CA PHE A 238 -2.28 -14.55 -9.82
C PHE A 238 -3.66 -13.94 -9.50
N LEU A 239 -4.69 -14.78 -9.26
CA LEU A 239 -6.08 -14.34 -9.07
C LEU A 239 -6.25 -13.32 -7.92
N MET A 240 -5.50 -13.49 -6.84
CA MET A 240 -5.69 -12.73 -5.60
C MET A 240 -4.82 -11.48 -5.50
N ILE A 241 -3.93 -11.25 -6.47
CA ILE A 241 -2.96 -10.16 -6.42
C ILE A 241 -3.66 -8.81 -6.53
N SER A 242 -4.56 -8.65 -7.51
CA SER A 242 -5.31 -7.41 -7.71
C SER A 242 -6.17 -7.06 -6.49
N MET A 243 -6.70 -8.07 -5.82
CA MET A 243 -7.52 -7.88 -4.64
C MET A 243 -6.66 -7.39 -3.47
N GLU A 244 -5.52 -8.04 -3.18
CA GLU A 244 -4.56 -7.57 -2.17
C GLU A 244 -4.07 -6.15 -2.46
N ARG A 245 -3.72 -5.86 -3.72
CA ARG A 245 -3.31 -4.55 -4.19
C ARG A 245 -4.33 -3.46 -3.87
N VAL A 246 -5.60 -3.70 -4.18
CA VAL A 246 -6.69 -2.77 -3.87
C VAL A 246 -6.91 -2.65 -2.37
N PHE A 247 -6.86 -3.75 -1.62
CA PHE A 247 -7.01 -3.71 -0.16
C PHE A 247 -5.88 -2.93 0.52
N HIS A 248 -4.62 -3.05 0.11
CA HIS A 248 -3.56 -2.16 0.63
C HIS A 248 -3.94 -0.69 0.47
N SER A 249 -4.42 -0.30 -0.72
CA SER A 249 -4.81 1.07 -0.99
C SER A 249 -6.02 1.52 -0.15
N VAL A 250 -7.09 0.73 -0.15
CA VAL A 250 -8.33 1.04 0.57
C VAL A 250 -8.09 1.14 2.07
N LEU A 251 -7.40 0.15 2.65
CA LEU A 251 -7.16 0.08 4.08
C LEU A 251 -6.21 1.19 4.55
N ALA A 252 -5.10 1.42 3.84
CA ALA A 252 -4.17 2.51 4.15
C ALA A 252 -4.86 3.88 4.06
N SER A 253 -5.73 4.07 3.05
CA SER A 253 -6.48 5.31 2.87
C SER A 253 -7.49 5.55 3.99
N ARG A 254 -8.33 4.55 4.32
CA ARG A 254 -9.35 4.65 5.37
C ARG A 254 -8.74 4.92 6.73
N VAL A 255 -7.64 4.23 7.06
CA VAL A 255 -6.89 4.47 8.30
C VAL A 255 -6.50 5.94 8.43
N LEU A 256 -5.87 6.50 7.40
CA LEU A 256 -5.38 7.87 7.45
C LEU A 256 -6.53 8.88 7.55
N LEU A 257 -7.57 8.69 6.74
CA LEU A 257 -8.74 9.58 6.73
C LEU A 257 -9.48 9.53 8.07
N HIS A 258 -9.68 8.34 8.64
CA HIS A 258 -10.38 8.19 9.92
C HIS A 258 -9.63 8.87 11.07
N ILE A 259 -8.29 8.72 11.11
CA ILE A 259 -7.44 9.38 12.11
C ILE A 259 -7.51 10.90 11.96
N ARG A 260 -7.41 11.42 10.73
CA ARG A 260 -7.47 12.88 10.49
C ARG A 260 -8.84 13.45 10.87
N HIS A 261 -9.92 12.77 10.49
CA HIS A 261 -11.28 13.18 10.82
C HIS A 261 -11.49 13.25 12.34
N GLN A 262 -11.05 12.23 13.08
CA GLN A 262 -11.13 12.22 14.54
C GLN A 262 -10.26 13.31 15.18
N ALA A 263 -9.08 13.61 14.61
CA ALA A 263 -8.19 14.65 15.11
C ALA A 263 -8.81 16.05 14.97
N THR A 264 -9.48 16.32 13.85
CA THR A 264 -10.18 17.60 13.61
C THR A 264 -11.37 17.78 14.56
N ASN A 265 -12.15 16.73 14.81
CA ASN A 265 -13.34 16.84 15.68
C ASN A 265 -13.00 16.99 17.17
N ASN A 266 -11.82 16.58 17.61
CA ASN A 266 -11.44 16.59 19.02
C ASN A 266 -10.35 17.62 19.40
N ASN A 267 -10.01 18.63 18.56
CA ASN A 267 -9.03 19.68 18.88
C ASN A 267 -7.64 19.19 19.37
N TRP A 268 -7.15 18.01 18.92
CA TRP A 268 -5.89 17.42 19.43
C TRP A 268 -4.62 17.72 18.61
N THR A 269 -4.66 18.63 17.63
CA THR A 269 -3.54 18.83 16.68
C THR A 269 -2.44 19.77 17.15
N VAL A 270 -1.72 19.38 18.22
CA VAL A 270 -0.30 19.78 18.41
C VAL A 270 0.66 18.60 18.06
N GLY A 271 0.17 17.36 17.95
CA GLY A 271 1.06 16.18 17.79
C GLY A 271 1.28 15.63 16.37
N LEU A 272 0.32 15.80 15.45
CA LEU A 272 0.32 15.08 14.16
C LEU A 272 0.48 15.97 12.92
N THR A 273 0.26 17.28 13.05
CA THR A 273 0.41 18.27 11.96
C THR A 273 1.66 19.14 12.06
N ASP A 274 2.34 19.19 13.21
CA ASP A 274 3.56 19.99 13.43
C ASP A 274 4.83 19.29 12.91
N VAL A 275 4.75 18.68 11.73
CA VAL A 275 5.92 18.14 11.03
C VAL A 275 6.85 19.26 10.50
N GLN A 276 6.59 20.56 10.72
CA GLN A 276 7.49 21.59 10.15
C GLN A 276 7.59 23.00 10.78
N SER A 277 6.85 23.37 11.84
CA SER A 277 6.94 24.75 12.38
C SER A 277 8.08 24.96 13.41
N ASN A 278 8.55 23.90 14.08
CA ASN A 278 9.50 24.07 15.20
C ASN A 278 10.99 24.09 14.81
N GLN A 279 11.36 24.06 13.52
CA GLN A 279 12.76 24.32 13.13
C GLN A 279 13.04 25.78 12.72
N VAL A 280 12.02 26.62 12.53
CA VAL A 280 12.21 28.04 12.15
C VAL A 280 11.96 29.00 13.32
N SER A 281 11.20 28.60 14.33
CA SER A 281 10.88 29.47 15.48
C SER A 281 12.00 29.57 16.51
N ASP A 282 12.78 28.51 16.71
CA ASP A 282 13.84 28.51 17.75
C ASP A 282 15.01 29.43 17.42
N THR A 283 15.33 29.63 16.13
CA THR A 283 16.38 30.59 15.73
C THR A 283 15.96 32.06 15.92
N THR A 284 14.66 32.37 15.94
CA THR A 284 14.19 33.76 16.15
C THR A 284 13.98 34.10 17.63
N LEU A 285 13.69 33.10 18.48
CA LEU A 285 13.57 33.29 19.93
C LEU A 285 14.94 33.42 20.61
N PHE A 286 15.97 32.71 20.14
CA PHE A 286 17.34 32.89 20.63
C PHE A 286 17.94 34.25 20.25
N ASP A 287 17.61 34.80 19.07
CA ASP A 287 18.12 36.12 18.66
C ASP A 287 17.41 37.29 19.39
N LYS A 288 16.10 37.16 19.70
CA LYS A 288 15.37 38.15 20.51
C LYS A 288 15.83 38.18 21.97
N ASN A 289 16.11 37.03 22.58
CA ASN A 289 16.60 36.98 23.96
C ASN A 289 18.06 37.46 24.10
N SER A 290 18.88 37.35 23.06
CA SER A 290 20.25 37.89 23.06
C SER A 290 20.27 39.43 22.96
N ARG A 291 19.34 40.04 22.19
CA ARG A 291 19.19 41.50 22.10
C ARG A 291 18.57 42.11 23.35
N ALA A 292 17.55 41.49 23.92
CA ALA A 292 16.90 42.01 25.14
C ALA A 292 17.85 42.04 26.35
N ARG A 293 18.78 41.08 26.43
CA ARG A 293 19.76 41.01 27.53
C ARG A 293 20.92 42.03 27.39
N LYS A 294 21.15 42.61 26.21
CA LYS A 294 22.15 43.69 26.00
C LYS A 294 21.61 45.10 26.28
N THR A 295 20.30 45.31 26.29
CA THR A 295 19.68 46.63 26.57
C THR A 295 19.48 46.94 28.05
N VAL A 296 19.66 45.97 28.96
CA VAL A 296 19.49 46.18 30.41
C VAL A 296 20.80 46.52 31.13
N SER A 297 21.95 46.41 30.46
CA SER A 297 23.28 46.65 31.07
C SER A 297 23.88 48.04 30.79
N THR A 298 23.12 48.99 30.22
CA THR A 298 23.63 50.34 29.96
C THR A 298 22.53 51.36 30.15
N LEU A 299 22.36 51.85 31.38
CA LEU A 299 21.94 53.21 31.68
C LEU A 299 22.47 53.55 33.10
N PRO A 300 23.24 54.64 33.25
CA PRO A 300 23.90 55.04 34.50
C PRO A 300 22.95 55.55 35.58
#